data_AF-A0A1X0WZ84-F1
#
_entry.id   AF-A0A1X0WZ84-F1
#
_cell.length_a   1.000
_cell.length_b   1.000
_cell.length_c   1.000
_cell.angle_alpha   90.00
_cell.angle_beta   90.00
_cell.angle_gamma   90.00
#
_symmetry.space_group_name_H-M   'P 1'
#
loop_
_entity.id
_entity.type
_entity.pdbx_description
1 polymer ?
#
loop_
_entity_poly.entity_id
_entity_poly.type
_entity_poly.pdbx_seq_one_letter_code
_entity_poly.pdbx_strand_id
1 'polypeptide(L)'
;MSLLDIAKSIKKEGFDPRKDSANGPGPIPAGTYPVILKKATFNVAESGWESLGYQFEIRGGDHIGRSEFATFGTLTEWKGKSLEWAVQRTIKFFQKTIVLSGDQVMTDDFVDGKSMEEALQRKAVGSYFNLIITVTKGKDGREFRSYDLEEDTMQPVNVEEIEDDGLPF
;
A
#
# COMPACT_ATOMS: atom_id res chain seq x y z
N MET A 1 -23.83 12.28 -4.71
CA MET A 1 -24.86 11.77 -3.78
C MET A 1 -25.03 12.75 -2.65
N SER A 2 -26.26 13.01 -2.21
CA SER A 2 -26.53 13.84 -1.03
C SER A 2 -26.48 13.01 0.27
N LEU A 3 -26.38 13.67 1.42
CA LEU A 3 -26.46 13.00 2.73
C LEU A 3 -27.78 12.22 2.89
N LEU A 4 -28.87 12.72 2.29
CA LEU A 4 -30.17 12.07 2.32
C LEU A 4 -30.18 10.76 1.51
N ASP A 5 -29.45 10.70 0.40
CA ASP A 5 -29.36 9.49 -0.42
C ASP A 5 -28.60 8.38 0.31
N ILE A 6 -27.52 8.74 1.02
CA ILE A 6 -26.73 7.83 1.84
C ILE A 6 -27.58 7.30 3.00
N ALA A 7 -28.30 8.17 3.71
CA ALA A 7 -29.19 7.75 4.81
C ALA A 7 -30.29 6.79 4.35
N LYS A 8 -30.83 6.98 3.14
CA LYS A 8 -31.81 6.05 2.54
C LYS A 8 -31.19 4.70 2.20
N SER A 9 -29.94 4.66 1.71
CA SER A 9 -29.24 3.41 1.43
C SER A 9 -28.98 2.61 2.70
N ILE A 10 -28.43 3.26 3.75
CA ILE A 10 -28.15 2.63 5.05
C ILE A 10 -29.43 2.02 5.64
N LYS A 11 -30.55 2.74 5.56
CA LYS A 11 -31.86 2.23 6.00
C LYS A 11 -32.33 1.03 5.15
N LYS A 12 -32.12 1.05 3.84
CA LYS A 12 -32.49 -0.05 2.93
C LYS A 12 -31.65 -1.30 3.16
N GLU A 13 -30.39 -1.12 3.53
CA GLU A 13 -29.45 -2.19 3.91
C GLU A 13 -29.77 -2.80 5.28
N GLY A 14 -30.73 -2.24 6.02
CA GLY A 14 -31.27 -2.84 7.24
C GLY A 14 -30.48 -2.53 8.51
N PHE A 15 -29.62 -1.50 8.48
CA PHE A 15 -28.83 -1.08 9.63
C PHE A 15 -29.70 -0.77 10.86
N ASP A 16 -29.51 -1.54 11.92
CA ASP A 16 -30.07 -1.29 13.25
C ASP A 16 -29.07 -0.45 14.07
N PRO A 17 -29.34 0.85 14.29
CA PRO A 17 -28.42 1.73 15.01
C PRO A 17 -28.18 1.33 16.48
N ARG A 18 -28.95 0.37 17.02
CA ARG A 18 -28.76 -0.13 18.40
C ARG A 18 -27.87 -1.36 18.48
N LYS A 19 -27.69 -2.08 17.38
CA LYS A 19 -27.01 -3.38 17.35
C LYS A 19 -25.83 -3.40 16.40
N ASP A 20 -25.96 -2.72 15.27
CA ASP A 20 -25.00 -2.77 14.20
C ASP A 20 -23.90 -1.73 14.41
N SER A 21 -22.68 -2.12 14.04
CA SER A 21 -21.50 -1.28 14.17
C SER A 21 -21.60 -0.09 13.22
N ALA A 22 -21.40 1.11 13.75
CA ALA A 22 -21.25 2.33 12.95
C ALA A 22 -19.91 2.37 12.18
N ASN A 23 -18.96 1.49 12.50
CA ASN A 23 -17.70 1.39 11.75
C ASN A 23 -17.98 0.84 10.34
N GLY A 24 -17.23 1.36 9.36
CA GLY A 24 -17.31 0.92 7.97
C GLY A 24 -17.06 -0.58 7.78
N PRO A 25 -17.22 -1.09 6.55
CA PRO A 25 -17.00 -2.50 6.25
C PRO A 25 -15.63 -2.96 6.75
N GLY A 26 -15.59 -4.16 7.35
CA GLY A 26 -14.35 -4.76 7.86
C GLY A 26 -13.25 -4.89 6.79
N PRO A 27 -12.03 -5.27 7.16
CA PRO A 27 -10.88 -5.31 6.25
C PRO A 27 -11.19 -5.98 4.92
N ILE A 28 -10.64 -5.46 3.82
CA ILE A 28 -10.81 -6.10 2.49
C ILE A 28 -10.32 -7.55 2.58
N PRO A 29 -11.02 -8.58 2.10
CA PRO A 29 -10.56 -9.96 2.18
C PRO A 29 -9.20 -10.21 1.51
N ALA A 30 -8.61 -11.38 1.76
CA ALA A 30 -7.44 -11.82 0.99
C ALA A 30 -7.84 -12.04 -0.49
N GLY A 31 -6.96 -11.70 -1.41
CA GLY A 31 -7.22 -11.76 -2.84
C GLY A 31 -6.33 -10.81 -3.63
N THR A 32 -6.57 -10.76 -4.95
CA THR A 32 -5.89 -9.85 -5.87
C THR A 32 -6.87 -8.76 -6.32
N TYR A 33 -6.46 -7.51 -6.21
CA TYR A 33 -7.31 -6.36 -6.47
C TYR A 33 -6.62 -5.39 -7.43
N PRO A 34 -7.29 -4.96 -8.53
CA PRO A 34 -6.79 -3.85 -9.31
C PRO A 34 -6.90 -2.58 -8.46
N VAL A 35 -5.80 -1.85 -8.33
CA VAL A 35 -5.70 -0.66 -7.47
C VAL A 35 -4.97 0.47 -8.18
N ILE A 36 -5.19 1.68 -7.67
CA ILE A 36 -4.33 2.84 -7.91
C ILE A 36 -3.62 3.21 -6.61
N LEU A 37 -2.32 3.53 -6.65
CA LEU A 37 -1.62 4.09 -5.50
C LEU A 37 -2.00 5.57 -5.37
N LYS A 38 -2.78 5.91 -4.35
CA LYS A 38 -3.29 7.28 -4.12
C LYS A 38 -2.31 8.16 -3.35
N LYS A 39 -1.53 7.55 -2.45
CA LYS A 39 -0.64 8.27 -1.55
C LYS A 39 0.42 7.35 -0.98
N ALA A 40 1.63 7.86 -0.85
CA ALA A 40 2.68 7.30 -0.01
C ALA A 40 2.97 8.25 1.16
N THR A 41 3.35 7.74 2.33
CA THR A 41 3.65 8.62 3.48
C THR A 41 4.75 8.02 4.35
N PHE A 42 5.76 8.82 4.69
CA PHE A 42 6.69 8.48 5.75
C PHE A 42 6.14 8.95 7.09
N ASN A 43 6.08 8.05 8.06
CA ASN A 43 5.53 8.33 9.38
C ASN A 43 6.58 8.02 10.45
N VAL A 44 6.75 8.95 11.39
CA VAL A 44 7.53 8.77 12.61
C VAL A 44 6.58 8.90 13.79
N ALA A 45 6.36 7.81 14.51
CA ALA A 45 5.51 7.82 15.71
C ALA A 45 6.25 8.48 16.88
N GLU A 46 5.52 8.92 17.92
CA GLU A 46 6.11 9.47 19.15
C GLU A 46 7.10 8.50 19.82
N SER A 47 6.90 7.20 19.62
CA SER A 47 7.83 6.16 20.10
C SER A 47 9.18 6.13 19.39
N GLY A 48 9.34 6.88 18.29
CA GLY A 48 10.46 6.81 17.36
C GLY A 48 10.31 5.71 16.30
N TRP A 49 9.18 5.00 16.25
CA TRP A 49 8.93 4.00 15.22
C TRP A 49 8.74 4.68 13.85
N GLU A 50 9.53 4.25 12.87
CA GLU A 50 9.48 4.76 11.51
C GLU A 50 8.83 3.76 10.55
N SER A 51 7.99 4.27 9.66
CA SER A 51 7.30 3.43 8.67
C SER A 51 6.92 4.15 7.40
N LEU A 52 6.91 3.40 6.31
CA LEU A 52 6.43 3.80 4.99
C LEU A 52 5.01 3.25 4.79
N GLY A 53 4.05 4.15 4.62
CA GLY A 53 2.65 3.86 4.40
C GLY A 53 2.26 4.03 2.93
N TYR A 54 1.43 3.14 2.42
CA TYR A 54 0.87 3.14 1.07
C TYR A 54 -0.64 3.10 1.18
N GLN A 55 -1.32 4.04 0.51
CA GLN A 55 -2.77 4.05 0.38
C GLN A 55 -3.17 3.65 -1.03
N PHE A 56 -3.70 2.44 -1.17
CA PHE A 56 -4.26 1.94 -2.41
C PHE A 56 -5.76 2.16 -2.44
N GLU A 57 -6.33 2.52 -3.58
CA GLU A 57 -7.78 2.54 -3.80
C GLU A 57 -8.14 1.43 -4.79
N ILE A 58 -9.08 0.56 -4.42
CA ILE A 58 -9.55 -0.53 -5.29
C ILE A 58 -10.35 0.05 -6.45
N ARG A 59 -10.07 -0.44 -7.66
CA ARG A 59 -10.61 0.05 -8.93
C ARG A 59 -11.57 -0.91 -9.62
N GLY A 60 -11.78 -2.11 -9.07
CA GLY A 60 -12.67 -3.12 -9.67
C GLY A 60 -13.23 -4.12 -8.65
N GLY A 61 -14.26 -4.86 -9.07
CA GLY A 61 -14.93 -5.85 -8.24
C GLY A 61 -15.77 -5.27 -7.11
N ASP A 62 -16.13 -6.12 -6.14
CA ASP A 62 -17.08 -5.83 -5.04
C ASP A 62 -16.57 -4.82 -4.00
N HIS A 63 -15.31 -4.42 -4.11
CA HIS A 63 -14.65 -3.52 -3.15
C HIS A 63 -14.18 -2.22 -3.79
N ILE A 64 -14.63 -1.90 -5.01
CA ILE A 64 -14.31 -0.66 -5.71
C ILE A 64 -14.52 0.59 -4.85
N GLY A 65 -13.58 1.53 -4.92
CA GLY A 65 -13.57 2.78 -4.17
C GLY A 65 -13.12 2.65 -2.71
N ARG A 66 -12.95 1.42 -2.19
CA ARG A 66 -12.39 1.22 -0.85
C ARG A 66 -10.89 1.45 -0.85
N SER A 67 -10.39 2.08 0.22
CA SER A 67 -8.95 2.18 0.46
C SER A 67 -8.42 0.98 1.24
N GLU A 68 -7.28 0.45 0.81
CA GLU A 68 -6.45 -0.48 1.58
C GLU A 68 -5.14 0.20 1.95
N PHE A 69 -4.71 0.03 3.20
CA PHE A 69 -3.49 0.63 3.72
C PHE A 69 -2.45 -0.47 3.97
N ALA A 70 -1.32 -0.37 3.28
CA ALA A 70 -0.14 -1.18 3.56
C ALA A 70 0.91 -0.33 4.28
N THR A 71 1.56 -0.88 5.29
CA THR A 71 2.57 -0.15 6.08
C THR A 71 3.74 -1.04 6.41
N PHE A 72 4.95 -0.51 6.22
CA PHE A 72 6.19 -1.26 6.35
C PHE A 72 7.19 -0.46 7.19
N GLY A 73 7.85 -1.11 8.15
CA GLY A 73 8.84 -0.45 8.99
C GLY A 73 10.15 -0.19 8.25
N THR A 74 10.82 0.92 8.56
CA THR A 74 12.10 1.31 7.92
C THR A 74 13.30 1.15 8.85
N LEU A 75 13.08 0.94 10.16
CA LEU A 75 14.16 0.76 11.14
C LEU A 75 14.79 -0.62 11.03
N THR A 76 16.13 -0.67 10.98
CA THR A 76 16.93 -1.91 10.95
C THR A 76 17.08 -2.56 12.32
N GLU A 77 16.87 -1.81 13.40
CA GLU A 77 16.81 -2.32 14.77
C GLU A 77 15.68 -1.65 15.56
N TRP A 78 15.02 -2.42 16.43
CA TRP A 78 14.04 -1.89 17.38
C TRP A 78 14.15 -2.56 18.73
N LYS A 79 14.34 -1.76 19.79
CA LYS A 79 14.44 -2.23 21.18
C LYS A 79 15.46 -3.39 21.33
N GLY A 80 16.64 -3.26 20.72
CA GLY A 80 17.71 -4.26 20.76
C GLY A 80 17.47 -5.51 19.92
N LYS A 81 16.48 -5.51 19.03
CA LYS A 81 16.21 -6.61 18.09
C LYS A 81 16.45 -6.15 16.66
N SER A 82 17.25 -6.91 15.92
CA SER A 82 17.40 -6.70 14.48
C SER A 82 16.06 -6.94 13.77
N LEU A 83 15.75 -6.04 12.84
CA LEU A 83 14.60 -6.05 11.95
C LEU A 83 15.03 -6.17 10.49
N GLU A 84 16.27 -6.61 10.22
CA GLU A 84 16.84 -6.66 8.87
C GLU A 84 15.95 -7.40 7.88
N TRP A 85 15.39 -8.55 8.26
CA TRP A 85 14.46 -9.30 7.41
C TRP A 85 13.21 -8.48 7.04
N ALA A 86 12.71 -7.66 7.97
CA ALA A 86 11.52 -6.84 7.77
C ALA A 86 11.85 -5.65 6.86
N VAL A 87 13.00 -5.02 7.07
CA VAL A 87 13.49 -3.92 6.21
C VAL A 87 13.80 -4.40 4.80
N GLN A 88 14.36 -5.61 4.64
CA GLN A 88 14.53 -6.22 3.32
C GLN A 88 13.18 -6.35 2.59
N ARG A 89 12.09 -6.67 3.31
CA ARG A 89 10.74 -6.71 2.73
C ARG A 89 10.27 -5.30 2.33
N THR A 90 10.51 -4.31 3.18
CA THR A 90 10.20 -2.90 2.90
C THR A 90 10.89 -2.43 1.62
N ILE A 91 12.20 -2.67 1.50
CA ILE A 91 13.00 -2.29 0.33
C ILE A 91 12.49 -3.01 -0.93
N LYS A 92 12.22 -4.32 -0.86
CA LYS A 92 11.68 -5.09 -2.00
C LYS A 92 10.34 -4.54 -2.46
N PHE A 93 9.42 -4.24 -1.53
CA PHE A 93 8.11 -3.69 -1.87
C PHE A 93 8.24 -2.29 -2.48
N PHE A 94 9.10 -1.44 -1.92
CA PHE A 94 9.43 -0.13 -2.49
C PHE A 94 9.96 -0.24 -3.93
N GLN A 95 10.99 -1.06 -4.16
CA GLN A 95 11.56 -1.27 -5.49
C GLN A 95 10.51 -1.76 -6.48
N LYS A 96 9.70 -2.75 -6.08
CA LYS A 96 8.62 -3.28 -6.91
C LYS A 96 7.59 -2.21 -7.26
N THR A 97 7.25 -1.33 -6.31
CA THR A 97 6.32 -0.22 -6.57
C THR A 97 6.87 0.71 -7.64
N ILE A 98 8.14 1.14 -7.54
CA ILE A 98 8.77 2.06 -8.50
C ILE A 98 8.89 1.43 -9.89
N VAL A 99 9.39 0.19 -9.96
CA VAL A 99 9.61 -0.51 -11.24
C VAL A 99 8.30 -0.81 -11.96
N LEU A 100 7.29 -1.30 -11.25
CA LEU A 100 5.98 -1.56 -11.84
C LEU A 100 5.23 -0.26 -12.20
N SER A 101 5.64 0.90 -11.67
CA SER A 101 5.17 2.21 -12.12
C SER A 101 5.78 2.67 -13.44
N GLY A 102 6.77 1.95 -13.99
CA GLY A 102 7.49 2.33 -15.20
C GLY A 102 8.68 3.26 -14.96
N ASP A 103 9.17 3.37 -13.71
CA ASP A 103 10.34 4.18 -13.34
C ASP A 103 11.43 3.26 -12.77
N GLN A 104 12.58 3.82 -12.41
CA GLN A 104 13.72 3.10 -11.85
C GLN A 104 14.12 3.61 -10.47
N VAL A 105 14.68 2.72 -9.65
CA VAL A 105 15.18 3.08 -8.32
C VAL A 105 16.57 3.69 -8.41
N MET A 106 16.80 4.75 -7.64
CA MET A 106 18.07 5.45 -7.56
C MET A 106 18.71 5.25 -6.19
N THR A 107 20.04 5.36 -6.10
CA THR A 107 20.76 5.29 -4.82
C THR A 107 20.24 6.31 -3.81
N ASP A 108 19.96 7.53 -4.26
CA ASP A 108 19.47 8.62 -3.42
C ASP A 108 18.07 8.35 -2.85
N ASP A 109 17.31 7.42 -3.42
CA ASP A 109 16.00 7.03 -2.88
C ASP A 109 16.13 6.29 -1.54
N PHE A 110 17.32 5.78 -1.19
CA PHE A 110 17.57 4.94 0.00
C PHE A 110 18.35 5.65 1.12
N VAL A 111 18.46 6.99 1.08
CA VAL A 111 19.15 7.76 2.14
C VAL A 111 18.46 7.60 3.49
N ASP A 112 17.13 7.75 3.52
CA ASP A 112 16.29 7.52 4.68
C ASP A 112 14.82 7.24 4.26
N GLY A 113 13.95 7.03 5.25
CA GLY A 113 12.52 6.80 4.96
C GLY A 113 11.81 7.99 4.32
N LYS A 114 12.32 9.22 4.48
CA LYS A 114 11.75 10.42 3.84
C LYS A 114 12.12 10.45 2.36
N SER A 115 13.37 10.14 1.99
CA SER A 115 13.78 9.98 0.59
C SER A 115 12.95 8.91 -0.13
N MET A 116 12.66 7.78 0.55
CA MET A 116 11.78 6.75 -0.01
C MET A 116 10.34 7.27 -0.24
N GLU A 117 9.77 8.03 0.69
CA GLU A 117 8.45 8.65 0.48
C GLU A 117 8.46 9.61 -0.71
N GLU A 118 9.46 10.49 -0.81
CA GLU A 118 9.57 11.47 -1.89
C GLU A 118 9.73 10.80 -3.25
N ALA A 119 10.50 9.71 -3.32
CA ALA A 119 10.61 8.88 -4.51
C ALA A 119 9.26 8.27 -4.90
N LEU A 120 8.52 7.68 -3.96
CA LEU A 120 7.18 7.13 -4.24
C LEU A 120 6.20 8.20 -4.73
N GLN A 121 6.20 9.38 -4.11
CA GLN A 121 5.34 10.50 -4.50
C GLN A 121 5.62 10.97 -5.93
N ARG A 122 6.90 11.04 -6.31
CA ARG A 122 7.33 11.48 -7.63
C ARG A 122 7.13 10.43 -8.72
N LYS A 123 7.39 9.16 -8.41
CA LYS A 123 7.56 8.10 -9.41
C LYS A 123 6.38 7.12 -9.48
N ALA A 124 5.61 6.95 -8.41
CA ALA A 124 4.64 5.85 -8.31
C ALA A 124 3.23 6.23 -7.89
N VAL A 125 3.03 7.35 -7.18
CA VAL A 125 1.68 7.82 -6.85
C VAL A 125 0.94 8.18 -8.14
N GLY A 126 -0.24 7.60 -8.33
CA GLY A 126 -1.03 7.69 -9.55
C GLY A 126 -0.89 6.47 -10.48
N SER A 127 0.09 5.60 -10.25
CA SER A 127 0.25 4.35 -10.99
C SER A 127 -0.73 3.27 -10.55
N TYR A 128 -0.94 2.30 -11.44
CA TYR A 128 -1.91 1.22 -11.27
C TYR A 128 -1.18 -0.10 -11.05
N PHE A 129 -1.75 -0.96 -10.22
CA PHE A 129 -1.17 -2.25 -9.86
C PHE A 129 -2.25 -3.29 -9.63
N ASN A 130 -1.87 -4.55 -9.65
CA ASN A 130 -2.60 -5.61 -8.98
C ASN A 130 -2.05 -5.79 -7.56
N LEU A 131 -2.80 -5.35 -6.55
CA LEU A 131 -2.45 -5.54 -5.14
C LEU A 131 -2.86 -6.94 -4.67
N ILE A 132 -1.89 -7.72 -4.25
CA ILE A 132 -2.11 -9.04 -3.67
C ILE A 132 -2.15 -8.91 -2.15
N ILE A 133 -3.28 -9.26 -1.56
CA ILE A 133 -3.49 -9.32 -0.11
C ILE A 133 -3.50 -10.79 0.29
N THR A 134 -2.56 -11.19 1.14
CA THR A 134 -2.55 -12.53 1.74
C THR A 134 -2.81 -12.44 3.23
N VAL A 135 -3.64 -13.34 3.77
CA VAL A 135 -3.87 -13.49 5.20
C VAL A 135 -3.43 -14.88 5.64
N THR A 136 -2.55 -14.94 6.63
CA THR A 136 -2.05 -16.19 7.22
C THR A 136 -2.41 -16.26 8.70
N LYS A 137 -2.67 -17.46 9.23
CA LYS A 137 -2.93 -17.64 10.67
C LYS A 137 -1.65 -18.08 11.37
N GLY A 138 -1.28 -17.36 12.42
CA GLY A 138 -0.21 -17.75 13.33
C GLY A 138 -0.60 -18.93 14.19
N LYS A 139 0.40 -19.49 14.88
CA LYS A 139 0.20 -20.62 15.83
C LYS A 139 -0.75 -20.27 16.99
N ASP A 140 -0.89 -18.99 17.30
CA ASP A 140 -1.76 -18.44 18.34
C ASP A 140 -3.15 -18.02 17.80
N GLY A 141 -3.44 -18.31 16.53
CA GLY A 141 -4.71 -17.97 15.89
C GLY A 141 -4.82 -16.52 15.41
N ARG A 142 -3.80 -15.67 15.62
CA ARG A 142 -3.79 -14.30 15.08
C ARG A 142 -3.62 -14.32 13.58
N GLU A 143 -4.36 -13.46 12.90
CA GLU A 143 -4.24 -13.28 11.45
C GLU A 143 -3.17 -12.24 11.13
N PHE A 144 -2.23 -12.62 10.25
CA PHE A 144 -1.16 -11.78 9.74
C PHE A 144 -1.42 -11.50 8.28
N ARG A 145 -1.57 -10.21 7.96
CA ARG A 145 -1.76 -9.73 6.61
C ARG A 145 -0.43 -9.36 5.97
N SER A 146 -0.27 -9.68 4.70
CA SER A 146 0.87 -9.27 3.89
C SER A 146 0.47 -8.85 2.50
N TYR A 147 1.32 -8.03 1.89
CA TYR A 147 1.07 -7.42 0.59
C TYR A 147 2.19 -7.75 -0.39
N ASP A 148 1.81 -7.83 -1.65
CA ASP A 148 2.71 -7.82 -2.81
C ASP A 148 2.02 -7.09 -3.98
N LEU A 149 2.77 -6.74 -5.02
CA LEU A 149 2.26 -6.05 -6.21
C LEU A 149 2.53 -6.87 -7.48
N GLU A 150 1.61 -6.89 -8.43
CA GLU A 150 1.86 -7.37 -9.79
C GLU A 150 1.55 -6.24 -10.78
N GLU A 151 2.13 -6.35 -11.98
CA GLU A 151 1.88 -5.43 -13.07
C GLU A 151 0.37 -5.38 -13.38
N ASP A 152 -0.16 -4.18 -13.58
CA ASP A 152 -1.50 -4.05 -14.11
C ASP A 152 -1.48 -4.27 -15.62
N THR A 153 -1.93 -5.46 -16.04
CA THR A 153 -1.98 -5.89 -17.45
C THR A 153 -2.81 -4.99 -18.39
N MET A 154 -3.43 -3.92 -17.88
CA MET A 154 -4.18 -2.93 -18.66
C MET A 154 -3.42 -1.61 -18.92
N GLN A 155 -2.17 -1.45 -18.48
CA GLN A 155 -1.37 -0.25 -18.78
C GLN A 155 -0.59 -0.37 -20.11
N PRO A 156 -0.53 0.69 -20.93
CA PRO A 156 0.47 0.78 -21.99
C PRO A 156 1.85 0.98 -21.36
N VAL A 157 2.76 0.04 -21.58
CA VAL A 157 4.16 0.15 -21.19
C VAL A 157 4.81 1.23 -22.06
N ASN A 158 5.17 2.39 -21.49
CA ASN A 158 6.02 3.34 -22.18
C ASN A 158 7.47 2.99 -21.83
N VAL A 159 8.09 2.15 -22.67
CA VAL A 159 9.51 1.84 -22.56
C VAL A 159 10.26 3.04 -23.14
N GLU A 160 10.62 4.02 -22.32
CA GLU A 160 11.61 5.02 -22.72
C GLU A 160 13.01 4.39 -22.65
N GLU A 161 13.77 4.51 -23.75
CA GLU A 161 15.19 4.11 -23.84
C GLU A 161 16.01 4.88 -22.79
N ILE A 162 16.81 4.14 -22.01
CA ILE A 162 17.67 4.68 -20.96
C ILE A 162 18.95 5.25 -21.59
N GLU A 163 19.26 6.53 -21.33
CA GLU A 163 20.58 7.12 -21.56
C GLU A 163 21.57 6.71 -20.45
N ASP A 164 22.80 6.36 -20.84
CA ASP A 164 23.83 5.64 -20.07
C ASP A 164 24.53 6.44 -18.95
N ASP A 165 24.03 7.63 -18.59
CA ASP A 165 24.73 8.57 -17.67
C ASP A 165 24.14 8.64 -16.24
N GLY A 166 23.31 7.66 -15.85
CA GLY A 166 22.68 7.61 -14.52
C GLY A 166 22.48 6.19 -13.99
N LEU A 167 23.58 5.43 -13.92
CA LEU A 167 23.59 3.97 -13.74
C LEU A 167 22.60 3.46 -12.66
N PRO A 168 21.64 2.59 -13.03
CA PRO A 168 20.83 1.81 -12.09
C PRO A 168 21.67 0.73 -11.37
N PHE A 169 21.15 0.20 -10.27
CA PHE A 169 21.73 -0.96 -9.57
C PHE A 169 21.81 -2.21 -10.45
#